data_AF-A0A3L7LSJ3-F1
#
_entry.id   AF-A0A3L7LSJ3-F1
#
_cell.length_a   1.000
_cell.length_b   1.000
_cell.length_c   1.000
_cell.angle_alpha   90.00
_cell.angle_beta   90.00
_cell.angle_gamma   90.00
#
_symmetry.space_group_name_H-M   'P 1'
#
loop_
_entity.id
_entity.type
_entity.pdbx_description
1 polymer ?
#
loop_
_entity_poly.entity_id
_entity_poly.type
_entity_poly.pdbx_seq_one_letter_code
_entity_poly.pdbx_strand_id
1 'polypeptide(L)'
;MLNHTHAEARWPVTGTPLHDDMPVTGTLYLLLQRARCREASDIHIEPCSPTGYRLRLRVDGLMTAAQGCPAGLAEGLVARLKVLVRLYIAEHRQP
;
A
#
# COMPACT_ATOMS: atom_id res chain seq x y z
N MET A 1 -17.01 -17.63 -30.90
CA MET A 1 -15.87 -17.75 -29.97
C MET A 1 -15.10 -16.44 -30.00
N LEU A 2 -15.49 -15.46 -29.17
CA LEU A 2 -14.79 -14.17 -29.08
C LEU A 2 -14.13 -14.11 -27.70
N ASN A 3 -12.81 -14.24 -27.69
CA ASN A 3 -11.98 -14.04 -26.52
C ASN A 3 -12.19 -12.63 -25.99
N HIS A 4 -12.70 -12.53 -24.76
CA HIS A 4 -12.82 -11.28 -24.03
C HIS A 4 -11.43 -10.90 -23.52
N THR A 5 -10.80 -9.97 -24.22
CA THR A 5 -9.52 -9.35 -23.87
C THR A 5 -9.61 -8.72 -22.48
N HIS A 6 -8.91 -9.29 -21.50
CA HIS A 6 -8.64 -8.60 -20.23
C HIS A 6 -7.78 -7.38 -20.55
N ALA A 7 -8.41 -6.21 -20.57
CA ALA A 7 -7.73 -4.94 -20.68
C ALA A 7 -6.78 -4.79 -19.48
N GLU A 8 -5.47 -4.80 -19.75
CA GLU A 8 -4.46 -4.47 -18.76
C GLU A 8 -4.68 -3.02 -18.33
N ALA A 9 -5.23 -2.83 -17.14
CA ALA A 9 -5.34 -1.53 -16.49
C ALA A 9 -3.94 -1.04 -16.10
N ARG A 10 -3.17 -0.56 -17.08
CA ARG A 10 -1.92 0.18 -16.85
C ARG A 10 -2.29 1.53 -16.27
N TRP A 11 -2.34 1.62 -14.94
CA TRP A 11 -2.47 2.90 -14.25
C TRP A 11 -1.34 3.85 -14.68
N PRO A 12 -1.64 5.09 -15.09
CA PRO A 12 -0.61 6.06 -15.41
C PRO A 12 0.03 6.51 -14.09
N VAL A 13 1.22 5.98 -13.78
CA VAL A 13 2.09 6.59 -12.77
C VAL A 13 2.66 7.88 -13.37
N THR A 14 1.92 9.00 -13.25
CA THR A 14 2.28 10.30 -13.84
C THR A 14 3.48 10.98 -13.15
N GLY A 15 4.25 10.27 -12.32
CA GLY A 15 5.47 10.79 -11.70
C GLY A 15 6.64 9.88 -12.02
N THR A 16 7.77 10.45 -12.45
CA THR A 16 9.05 9.76 -12.45
C THR A 16 9.29 9.24 -11.04
N PRO A 17 9.37 7.93 -10.79
CA PRO A 17 9.73 7.43 -9.48
C PRO A 17 11.12 8.00 -9.15
N LEU A 18 11.24 8.70 -8.02
CA LEU A 18 12.54 9.00 -7.45
C LEU A 18 13.22 7.63 -7.24
N HIS A 19 14.49 7.49 -7.64
CA HIS A 19 15.14 6.17 -7.70
C HIS A 19 15.10 5.41 -6.35
N ASP A 20 14.98 6.11 -5.22
CA ASP A 20 14.81 5.52 -3.87
C ASP A 20 13.38 5.03 -3.54
N ASP A 21 12.34 5.49 -4.25
CA ASP A 21 10.94 5.12 -4.00
C ASP A 21 10.54 3.79 -4.63
N MET A 22 11.40 3.16 -5.41
CA MET A 22 11.07 1.97 -6.20
C MET A 22 10.63 0.79 -5.32
N PRO A 23 11.34 0.44 -4.22
CA PRO A 23 10.92 -0.64 -3.33
C PRO A 23 9.63 -0.30 -2.59
N VAL A 24 9.46 0.96 -2.17
CA VAL A 24 8.28 1.45 -1.43
C VAL A 24 7.04 1.42 -2.32
N THR A 25 7.15 1.97 -3.54
CA THR A 25 6.06 2.03 -4.52
C THR A 25 5.63 0.64 -4.95
N GLY A 26 6.60 -0.26 -5.22
CA GLY A 26 6.31 -1.66 -5.54
C GLY A 26 5.61 -2.38 -4.38
N THR A 27 6.08 -2.17 -3.15
CA THR A 27 5.47 -2.77 -1.95
C THR A 27 4.04 -2.28 -1.75
N LEU A 28 3.80 -0.97 -1.88
CA LEU A 28 2.46 -0.39 -1.76
C LEU A 28 1.52 -0.91 -2.85
N TYR A 29 2.01 -1.00 -4.09
CA TYR A 29 1.24 -1.57 -5.20
C TYR A 29 0.86 -3.03 -4.94
N LEU A 30 1.79 -3.87 -4.49
CA LEU A 30 1.50 -5.25 -4.12
C LEU A 30 0.48 -5.35 -2.98
N LEU A 31 0.56 -4.47 -1.98
CA LEU A 31 -0.39 -4.42 -0.87
C LEU A 31 -1.81 -4.10 -1.37
N LEU A 32 -1.94 -3.06 -2.20
CA LEU A 32 -3.21 -2.68 -2.81
C LEU A 32 -3.79 -3.81 -3.67
N GLN A 33 -2.96 -4.45 -4.49
CA GLN A 33 -3.40 -5.59 -5.31
C GLN A 33 -3.87 -6.76 -4.46
N ARG A 34 -3.15 -7.11 -3.40
CA ARG A 34 -3.57 -8.17 -2.46
C ARG A 34 -4.89 -7.83 -1.78
N ALA A 35 -5.08 -6.59 -1.35
CA ALA A 35 -6.32 -6.14 -0.75
C ALA A 35 -7.48 -6.25 -1.74
N ARG A 36 -7.27 -5.90 -3.01
CA ARG A 36 -8.28 -6.07 -4.07
C ARG A 36 -8.59 -7.54 -4.35
N CYS A 37 -7.58 -8.38 -4.54
CA CYS A 37 -7.77 -9.81 -4.80
C CYS A 37 -8.47 -10.55 -3.65
N ARG A 38 -8.29 -10.08 -2.40
CA ARG A 38 -8.96 -10.65 -1.22
C ARG A 38 -10.27 -9.95 -0.88
N GLU A 39 -10.74 -9.03 -1.72
CA GLU A 39 -11.94 -8.23 -1.49
C GLU A 39 -11.94 -7.56 -0.10
N ALA A 40 -10.76 -7.16 0.37
CA ALA A 40 -10.60 -6.53 1.67
C ALA A 40 -11.32 -5.18 1.68
N SER A 41 -12.11 -4.95 2.73
CA SER A 41 -12.80 -3.69 2.98
C SER A 41 -11.83 -2.61 3.46
N ASP A 42 -10.80 -2.99 4.22
CA ASP A 42 -9.83 -2.07 4.81
C ASP A 42 -8.42 -2.64 4.78
N ILE A 43 -7.46 -1.74 4.65
CA ILE A 43 -6.04 -2.00 4.79
C ILE A 43 -5.56 -1.27 6.04
N HIS A 44 -5.08 -2.02 7.01
CA HIS A 44 -4.51 -1.48 8.23
C HIS A 44 -2.99 -1.46 8.14
N ILE A 45 -2.41 -0.28 8.34
CA ILE A 45 -0.96 -0.04 8.42
C ILE A 45 -0.67 0.45 9.84
N GLU A 46 -0.19 -0.44 10.69
CA GLU A 46 -0.05 -0.19 12.12
C GLU A 46 1.42 -0.11 12.56
N PRO A 47 1.82 0.93 13.29
CA PRO A 47 3.11 0.95 13.96
C PRO A 47 3.20 -0.21 14.96
N CYS A 48 4.27 -1.00 14.87
CA CYS A 48 4.53 -2.18 15.70
C CYS A 48 6.01 -2.18 16.13
N SER A 49 6.32 -1.44 17.20
CA SER A 49 7.65 -1.43 17.80
C SER A 49 7.96 -2.79 18.48
N PRO A 50 9.17 -3.36 18.35
CA PRO A 50 10.36 -2.84 17.65
C PRO A 50 10.44 -3.24 16.17
N THR A 51 9.51 -4.08 15.70
CA THR A 51 9.57 -4.78 14.40
C THR A 51 9.20 -3.91 13.17
N GLY A 52 8.93 -2.62 13.35
CA GLY A 52 8.51 -1.71 12.28
C GLY A 52 7.00 -1.60 12.19
N TYR A 53 6.40 -2.00 11.08
CA TYR A 53 4.94 -1.88 10.87
C TYR A 53 4.29 -3.23 10.58
N ARG A 54 3.09 -3.39 11.10
CA ARG A 54 2.21 -4.54 10.86
C ARG A 54 1.17 -4.17 9.82
N LEU A 55 1.02 -5.03 8.81
CA LEU A 55 0.01 -4.89 7.78
C LEU A 55 -1.11 -5.90 8.04
N ARG A 56 -2.36 -5.43 8.07
CA ARG A 56 -3.54 -6.29 8.22
C ARG A 56 -4.60 -5.93 7.20
N LEU A 57 -5.39 -6.91 6.78
CA LEU A 57 -6.52 -6.73 5.88
C LEU A 57 -7.79 -7.15 6.60
N ARG A 58 -8.83 -6.31 6.52
CA ARG A 58 -10.17 -6.70 6.94
C ARG A 58 -10.89 -7.34 5.77
N VAL A 59 -11.15 -8.64 5.85
CA VAL A 59 -11.85 -9.44 4.82
C VAL A 59 -13.07 -10.04 5.49
N ASP A 60 -14.26 -9.77 4.97
CA ASP A 60 -15.54 -10.23 5.54
C ASP A 60 -15.69 -9.94 7.05
N GLY A 61 -15.18 -8.78 7.48
CA GLY A 61 -15.20 -8.36 8.89
C GLY A 61 -14.10 -8.97 9.76
N LEU A 62 -13.31 -9.92 9.26
CA LEU A 62 -12.23 -10.56 9.98
C LEU A 62 -10.87 -9.92 9.68
N MET A 63 -10.08 -9.71 10.72
CA MET A 63 -8.73 -9.16 10.58
C MET A 63 -7.73 -10.27 10.24
N THR A 64 -7.11 -10.18 9.08
CA THR A 64 -6.12 -11.15 8.59
C THR A 64 -4.75 -10.50 8.45
N ALA A 65 -3.69 -11.21 8.85
CA ALA A 65 -2.33 -10.71 8.67
C ALA A 65 -1.97 -10.69 7.17
N ALA A 66 -1.43 -9.57 6.71
CA ALA A 66 -0.68 -9.51 5.46
C ALA A 66 0.80 -9.70 5.76
N GLN A 67 1.61 -10.09 4.75
CA GLN A 67 3.06 -10.16 4.92
C GLN A 67 3.58 -8.83 5.47
N GLY A 68 4.42 -8.90 6.51
CA GLY A 68 4.95 -7.73 7.20
C GLY A 68 5.81 -6.86 6.28
N CYS A 69 5.80 -5.55 6.52
CA CYS A 69 6.71 -4.63 5.88
C CYS A 69 8.05 -4.64 6.63
N PRO A 70 9.20 -4.82 5.96
CA PRO A 70 10.51 -4.62 6.58
C PRO A 70 10.58 -3.24 7.24
N ALA A 71 11.15 -3.15 8.44
CA ALA A 71 11.17 -1.91 9.23
C ALA A 71 11.70 -0.69 8.46
N GLY A 72 12.69 -0.88 7.58
CA GLY A 72 13.27 0.20 6.77
C GLY A 72 12.37 0.77 5.67
N LEU A 73 11.25 0.10 5.32
CA LEU A 73 10.34 0.57 4.26
C LEU A 73 9.09 1.26 4.80
N ALA A 74 8.87 1.21 6.11
CA ALA A 74 7.57 1.49 6.66
C ALA A 74 7.24 2.99 6.75
N GLU A 75 8.21 3.83 7.10
CA GLU A 75 8.05 5.29 7.02
C GLU A 75 7.84 5.75 5.56
N GLY A 76 8.58 5.14 4.62
CA GLY A 76 8.42 5.38 3.19
C GLY A 76 7.01 5.06 2.70
N LEU A 77 6.40 3.96 3.17
CA LEU A 77 5.02 3.61 2.82
C LEU A 77 4.01 4.69 3.26
N VAL A 78 4.15 5.18 4.50
CA VAL A 78 3.26 6.23 5.02
C VAL A 78 3.44 7.53 4.23
N ALA A 79 4.69 7.94 3.96
CA ALA A 79 4.99 9.12 3.16
C ALA A 79 4.40 8.99 1.74
N ARG A 80 4.58 7.84 1.09
CA ARG A 80 4.05 7.58 -0.25
C ARG A 80 2.53 7.63 -0.26
N LEU A 81 1.87 7.07 0.75
CA LEU A 81 0.42 7.14 0.88
C LEU A 81 -0.05 8.59 1.03
N LYS A 82 0.59 9.37 1.91
CA LYS A 82 0.28 10.81 2.09
C LYS A 82 0.38 11.58 0.77
N VAL A 83 1.41 11.32 -0.03
CA VAL A 83 1.54 11.92 -1.38
C VAL A 83 0.36 11.56 -2.27
N LEU A 84 -0.02 10.28 -2.34
CA LEU A 84 -1.10 9.80 -3.19
C LEU A 84 -2.47 10.40 -2.82
N VAL A 85 -2.70 10.64 -1.52
CA VAL A 85 -3.96 11.23 -1.02
C VAL A 85 -3.88 12.74 -0.77
N ARG A 86 -2.80 13.40 -1.23
CA ARG A 86 -2.57 14.85 -1.09
C ARG A 86 -2.57 15.36 0.37
N LEU A 87 -2.08 14.53 1.29
CA LEU A 87 -1.83 14.92 2.68
C LEU A 87 -0.43 15.51 2.85
N TYR A 88 -0.27 16.35 3.88
CA TYR A 88 1.01 16.98 4.19
C TYR A 88 1.99 15.95 4.79
N ILE A 89 3.11 15.71 4.09
CA ILE A 89 4.03 14.62 4.42
C ILE A 89 4.65 14.81 5.81
N ALA A 90 5.05 16.04 6.13
CA ALA A 90 5.75 16.39 7.37
C ALA A 90 4.85 16.54 8.60
N GLU A 91 3.52 16.43 8.48
CA GLU A 91 2.61 16.48 9.63
C GLU A 91 2.31 15.06 10.12
N HIS A 92 2.47 14.83 11.42
CA HIS A 92 2.32 13.52 12.07
C HIS A 92 1.41 13.55 13.31
N ARG A 93 0.95 14.72 13.75
CA ARG A 93 0.25 14.93 15.02
C ARG A 93 -1.25 15.12 14.85
N GLN A 94 -1.71 15.52 13.66
CA GLN A 94 -3.11 15.78 13.37
C GLN A 94 -3.66 14.66 12.46
N PRO A 95 -4.89 14.18 12.72
CA PRO A 95 -5.58 13.24 11.84
C PRO A 95 -6.10 13.89 10.55
#